data_AF-A0A932JS50-F1
#
_entry.id   AF-A0A932JS50-F1
#
_cell.length_a   1.000
_cell.length_b   1.000
_cell.length_c   1.000
_cell.angle_alpha   90.00
_cell.angle_beta   90.00
_cell.angle_gamma   90.00
#
_symmetry.space_group_name_H-M   'P 1'
#
loop_
_entity.id
_entity.type
_entity.pdbx_description
1 polymer ?
#
loop_
_entity_poly.entity_id
_entity_poly.type
_entity_poly.pdbx_seq_one_letter_code
_entity_poly.pdbx_strand_id
1 'polypeptide(L)'
;MAVRKRKTEKTQLSPVEVLAVTGAKPKKARKAPKAAKAPAVLLDYPQEGEAVLPGSYTIRVAAGCEHKVELSIDGGPWTECRQSVGYYWYDWNPSAPGEHRLVARAKNGGPRFMTSEERVCLVLPPSAN
;
A
#
# COMPACT_ATOMS: atom_id res chain seq x y z
N MET A 1 51.27 -55.00 -1.71
CA MET A 1 50.79 -54.80 -0.33
C MET A 1 49.62 -53.82 -0.41
N ALA A 2 48.36 -54.26 -0.38
CA ALA A 2 47.50 -54.36 0.81
C ALA A 2 47.45 -53.02 1.59
N VAL A 3 46.32 -52.33 1.78
CA VAL A 3 45.15 -52.76 2.56
C VAL A 3 43.92 -51.88 2.23
N ARG A 4 42.75 -52.53 2.20
CA ARG A 4 41.38 -51.99 2.08
C ARG A 4 40.85 -51.46 3.42
N LYS A 5 39.86 -50.55 3.39
CA LYS A 5 38.68 -50.43 4.31
C LYS A 5 37.82 -49.23 3.82
N ARG A 6 36.63 -49.39 3.21
CA ARG A 6 35.27 -49.70 3.76
C ARG A 6 34.84 -48.74 4.89
N LYS A 7 33.62 -48.20 5.02
CA LYS A 7 32.34 -48.14 4.27
C LYS A 7 31.30 -47.50 5.23
N THR A 8 30.48 -46.56 4.76
CA THR A 8 29.11 -46.22 5.24
C THR A 8 28.53 -45.23 4.21
N GLU A 9 27.63 -45.53 3.26
CA GLU A 9 26.32 -46.21 3.26
C GLU A 9 25.35 -45.53 4.25
N LYS A 10 24.13 -45.06 3.95
CA LYS A 10 23.13 -45.16 2.85
C LYS A 10 22.20 -43.94 3.03
N THR A 11 21.52 -43.39 2.01
CA THR A 11 20.10 -43.67 1.69
C THR A 11 19.78 -42.78 0.47
N GLN A 12 19.70 -43.33 -0.75
CA GLN A 12 18.47 -43.80 -1.43
C GLN A 12 17.50 -42.63 -1.74
N LEU A 13 17.02 -42.35 -2.96
CA LEU A 13 16.86 -43.11 -4.21
C LEU A 13 16.87 -42.14 -5.43
N SER A 14 17.29 -42.63 -6.60
CA SER A 14 16.79 -42.22 -7.93
C SER A 14 15.80 -43.32 -8.41
N PRO A 15 15.17 -43.31 -9.62
CA PRO A 15 15.16 -42.36 -10.73
C PRO A 15 13.77 -42.14 -11.36
N VAL A 16 13.50 -41.00 -12.01
CA VAL A 16 12.68 -41.03 -13.23
C VAL A 16 13.23 -39.97 -14.19
N GLU A 17 13.65 -40.45 -15.36
CA GLU A 17 13.94 -39.69 -16.57
C GLU A 17 12.78 -38.70 -16.86
N VAL A 18 12.96 -37.67 -17.68
CA VAL A 18 12.56 -37.79 -19.09
C VAL A 18 12.86 -36.47 -19.82
N LEU A 19 13.59 -36.63 -20.93
CA LEU A 19 13.59 -35.85 -22.18
C LEU A 19 14.22 -34.45 -22.22
N ALA A 20 15.31 -34.42 -22.99
CA ALA A 20 15.71 -33.39 -23.93
C ALA A 20 14.56 -32.48 -24.44
N VAL A 21 14.87 -31.20 -24.68
CA VAL A 21 15.22 -30.72 -26.04
C VAL A 21 15.19 -29.18 -26.11
N THR A 22 16.04 -28.67 -27.01
CA THR A 22 15.99 -27.38 -27.71
C THR A 22 16.40 -26.11 -26.99
N GLY A 23 17.39 -25.44 -27.59
CA GLY A 23 17.86 -24.13 -27.19
C GLY A 23 16.85 -23.01 -27.43
N ALA A 24 16.98 -21.97 -26.62
CA ALA A 24 16.33 -20.69 -26.82
C ALA A 24 17.37 -19.57 -26.71
N LYS A 25 17.39 -18.73 -27.75
CA LYS A 25 18.20 -17.52 -27.94
C LYS A 25 18.13 -16.57 -26.72
N PRO A 26 19.17 -15.77 -26.44
CA PRO A 26 19.18 -14.87 -25.29
C PRO A 26 18.06 -13.83 -25.44
N LYS A 27 17.08 -13.89 -24.52
CA LYS A 27 16.02 -12.90 -24.44
C LYS A 27 16.63 -11.58 -23.97
N LYS A 28 16.65 -10.58 -24.86
CA LYS A 28 16.95 -9.18 -24.53
C LYS A 28 16.21 -8.79 -23.26
N ALA A 29 16.96 -8.31 -22.26
CA ALA A 29 16.42 -7.79 -21.01
C ALA A 29 15.37 -6.72 -21.32
N ARG A 30 14.10 -7.01 -20.99
CA ARG A 30 13.04 -6.02 -20.92
C ARG A 30 13.49 -4.99 -19.88
N LYS A 31 13.65 -3.72 -20.30
CA LYS A 31 13.87 -2.61 -19.38
C LYS A 31 12.81 -2.66 -18.29
N ALA A 32 13.24 -2.69 -17.03
CA ALA A 32 12.33 -2.59 -15.88
C ALA A 32 11.44 -1.34 -16.06
N PRO A 33 10.14 -1.41 -15.72
CA PRO A 33 9.30 -0.24 -15.75
C PRO A 33 9.93 0.82 -14.85
N LYS A 34 10.14 2.02 -15.42
CA LYS A 34 10.64 3.19 -14.70
C LYS A 34 9.69 3.41 -13.52
N ALA A 35 10.18 3.21 -12.29
CA ALA A 35 9.38 3.37 -11.09
C ALA A 35 8.63 4.70 -11.16
N ALA A 36 7.30 4.65 -11.20
CA ALA A 36 6.48 5.83 -11.12
C ALA A 36 6.87 6.55 -9.83
N LYS A 37 7.17 7.86 -9.91
CA LYS A 37 7.45 8.64 -8.71
C LYS A 37 6.25 8.51 -7.78
N ALA A 38 6.48 8.08 -6.55
CA ALA A 38 5.43 8.03 -5.54
C ALA A 38 4.77 9.43 -5.43
N PRO A 39 3.44 9.48 -5.29
CA PRO A 39 2.75 10.76 -5.14
C PRO A 39 3.28 11.47 -3.89
N ALA A 40 3.38 12.80 -3.95
CA ALA A 40 3.87 13.60 -2.82
C ALA A 40 2.95 13.51 -1.59
N VAL A 41 1.68 13.15 -1.81
CA VAL A 41 0.64 12.98 -0.80
C VAL A 41 -0.15 11.73 -1.15
N LEU A 42 -0.30 10.83 -0.19
CA LEU A 42 -0.98 9.57 -0.34
C LEU A 42 -1.96 9.39 0.83
N LEU A 43 -3.24 9.22 0.53
CA LEU A 43 -4.18 8.64 1.48
C LEU A 43 -3.80 7.17 1.66
N ASP A 44 -3.48 6.76 2.89
CA ASP A 44 -3.03 5.40 3.20
C ASP A 44 -4.16 4.60 3.85
N TYR A 45 -4.91 5.24 4.76
CA TYR A 45 -6.16 4.70 5.31
C TYR A 45 -7.24 5.79 5.37
N PRO A 46 -8.51 5.46 5.07
CA PRO A 46 -9.01 4.14 4.66
C PRO A 46 -8.51 3.74 3.27
N GLN A 47 -8.53 2.44 2.97
CA GLN A 47 -8.28 1.90 1.63
C GLN A 47 -9.48 2.14 0.72
N GLU A 48 -9.25 2.04 -0.59
CA GLU A 48 -10.31 2.16 -1.58
C GLU A 48 -11.38 1.08 -1.36
N GLY A 49 -12.63 1.49 -1.21
CA GLY A 49 -13.77 0.62 -0.92
C GLY A 49 -13.80 0.04 0.50
N GLU A 50 -12.95 0.52 1.42
CA GLU A 50 -12.92 0.01 2.80
C GLU A 50 -14.23 0.33 3.54
N ALA A 51 -14.72 -0.66 4.30
CA ALA A 51 -15.90 -0.50 5.14
C ALA A 51 -15.52 0.11 6.50
N VAL A 52 -15.93 1.35 6.73
CA VAL A 52 -15.68 2.12 7.95
C VAL A 52 -16.91 2.03 8.86
N LEU A 53 -16.69 1.78 10.15
CA LEU A 53 -17.76 1.81 11.14
C LEU A 53 -18.11 3.26 11.50
N PRO A 54 -19.39 3.57 11.76
CA PRO A 54 -19.78 4.89 12.25
C PRO A 54 -19.22 5.11 13.67
N GLY A 55 -18.95 6.38 14.00
CA GLY A 55 -18.28 6.74 15.26
C GLY A 55 -16.81 7.10 15.03
N SER A 56 -15.90 6.79 15.96
CA SER A 56 -14.53 7.30 15.91
C SER A 56 -13.63 6.50 14.96
N TYR A 57 -13.20 7.13 13.88
CA TYR A 57 -12.24 6.60 12.92
C TYR A 57 -11.08 7.57 12.74
N THR A 58 -9.87 7.08 12.48
CA THR A 58 -8.72 7.95 12.20
C THR A 58 -8.19 7.70 10.80
N ILE A 59 -8.25 8.74 9.97
CA ILE A 59 -7.73 8.74 8.61
C ILE A 59 -6.22 8.93 8.66
N ARG A 60 -5.47 8.12 7.91
CA ARG A 60 -4.01 8.19 7.81
C ARG A 60 -3.59 8.66 6.43
N VAL A 61 -2.80 9.72 6.40
CA VAL A 61 -2.21 10.29 5.19
C VAL A 61 -0.69 10.26 5.30
N ALA A 62 -0.03 9.73 4.27
CA ALA A 62 1.41 9.75 4.13
C ALA A 62 1.82 10.92 3.22
N ALA A 63 2.71 11.78 3.71
CA ALA A 63 3.27 12.90 2.97
C ALA A 63 4.66 13.23 3.52
N GLY A 64 5.46 14.02 2.79
CA GLY A 64 6.76 14.50 3.28
C GLY A 64 6.63 15.34 4.55
N CYS A 65 7.62 15.23 5.45
CA CYS A 65 7.55 15.76 6.82
C CYS A 65 7.44 17.28 6.95
N GLU A 66 7.77 18.05 5.91
CA GLU A 66 7.72 19.52 5.90
C GLU A 66 6.42 20.07 5.33
N HIS A 67 5.42 19.22 5.11
CA HIS A 67 4.18 19.63 4.48
C HIS A 67 3.10 19.99 5.49
N LYS A 68 2.34 21.03 5.19
CA LYS A 68 1.01 21.21 5.78
C LYS A 68 0.04 20.35 4.99
N VAL A 69 -0.54 19.33 5.63
CA VAL A 69 -1.51 18.41 5.01
C VAL A 69 -2.91 18.77 5.46
N GLU A 70 -3.82 18.82 4.50
CA GLU A 70 -5.23 19.07 4.71
C GLU A 70 -6.07 17.99 4.04
N LEU A 71 -7.22 17.70 4.61
CA LEU A 71 -8.17 16.71 4.14
C LEU A 71 -9.52 17.37 3.84
N SER A 72 -10.13 16.98 2.73
CA SER A 72 -11.53 17.28 2.39
C SER A 72 -12.31 15.97 2.34
N ILE A 73 -13.50 16.00 2.91
CA ILE A 73 -14.45 14.87 2.97
C ILE A 73 -15.70 15.32 2.23
N ASP A 74 -16.13 14.53 1.24
CA ASP A 74 -17.30 14.77 0.38
C ASP A 74 -17.29 16.13 -0.34
N GLY A 75 -16.09 16.62 -0.68
CA GLY A 75 -15.93 17.95 -1.29
C GLY A 75 -16.18 19.11 -0.32
N GLY A 76 -16.26 18.81 0.99
CA GLY A 76 -16.39 19.80 2.06
C GLY A 76 -15.13 20.65 2.30
N PRO A 77 -15.13 21.44 3.38
CA PRO A 77 -14.00 22.33 3.69
C PRO A 77 -12.71 21.52 3.93
N TRP A 78 -11.58 22.13 3.55
CA TRP A 78 -10.27 21.57 3.84
C TRP A 78 -9.94 21.76 5.32
N THR A 79 -9.61 20.65 5.98
CA THR A 79 -9.30 20.61 7.41
C THR A 79 -7.87 20.13 7.61
N GLU A 80 -7.13 20.79 8.51
CA GLU A 80 -5.73 20.45 8.75
C GLU A 80 -5.59 19.13 9.51
N CYS A 81 -4.67 18.29 9.04
CA CYS A 81 -4.35 17.02 9.69
C CYS A 81 -3.27 17.20 10.75
N ARG A 82 -3.37 16.44 11.85
CA ARG A 82 -2.35 16.38 12.90
C ARG A 82 -1.17 15.54 12.46
N GLN A 83 0.02 16.14 12.39
CA GLN A 83 1.25 15.39 12.15
C GLN A 83 1.67 14.61 13.40
N SER A 84 1.90 13.30 13.27
CA SER A 84 2.43 12.46 14.34
C SER A 84 3.12 11.20 13.78
N VAL A 85 4.29 10.86 14.34
CA VAL A 85 5.07 9.66 13.99
C VAL A 85 5.34 9.52 12.48
N GLY A 86 5.60 10.64 11.79
CA GLY A 86 5.90 10.64 10.35
C GLY A 86 4.68 10.52 9.43
N TYR A 87 3.47 10.52 9.98
CA TYR A 87 2.21 10.53 9.23
C TYR A 87 1.35 11.72 9.62
N TYR A 88 0.28 11.93 8.87
CA TYR A 88 -0.75 12.92 9.12
C TYR A 88 -2.05 12.22 9.42
N TRP A 89 -2.65 12.59 10.55
CA TRP A 89 -3.81 11.93 11.11
C TRP A 89 -4.97 12.90 11.17
N TYR A 90 -6.15 12.44 10.78
CA TYR A 90 -7.39 13.19 10.95
C TYR A 90 -8.39 12.32 11.69
N ASP A 91 -8.80 12.78 12.87
CA ASP A 91 -9.81 12.13 13.68
C ASP A 91 -11.19 12.45 13.08
N TRP A 92 -11.76 11.46 12.41
CA TRP A 92 -13.03 11.54 11.69
C TRP A 92 -14.12 10.83 12.49
N ASN A 93 -15.31 11.43 12.54
CA ASN A 93 -16.45 10.81 13.21
C ASN A 93 -17.65 10.68 12.26
N PRO A 94 -17.61 9.75 11.28
CA PRO A 94 -18.70 9.56 10.34
C PRO A 94 -19.99 9.14 11.06
N SER A 95 -21.07 9.86 10.79
CA SER A 95 -22.42 9.57 11.31
C SER A 95 -23.40 9.16 10.21
N ALA A 96 -23.18 9.63 8.98
CA ALA A 96 -23.98 9.25 7.82
C ALA A 96 -23.43 7.95 7.23
N PRO A 97 -24.26 6.91 7.03
CA PRO A 97 -23.84 5.75 6.26
C PRO A 97 -23.86 6.04 4.76
N GLY A 98 -23.03 5.32 4.00
CA GLY A 98 -22.92 5.45 2.55
C GLY A 98 -21.49 5.64 2.06
N GLU A 99 -21.35 6.01 0.80
CA GLU A 99 -20.05 6.30 0.20
C GLU A 99 -19.56 7.69 0.60
N HIS A 100 -18.31 7.75 1.08
CA HIS A 100 -17.62 8.99 1.40
C HIS A 100 -16.37 9.15 0.55
N ARG A 101 -16.20 10.33 -0.01
CA ARG A 101 -15.08 10.69 -0.89
C ARG A 101 -14.06 11.50 -0.11
N LEU A 102 -12.83 11.01 -0.04
CA LEU A 102 -11.75 11.61 0.70
C LEU A 102 -10.68 12.09 -0.26
N VAL A 103 -10.23 13.33 -0.06
CA VAL A 103 -9.14 13.92 -0.85
C VAL A 103 -8.18 14.60 0.11
N ALA A 104 -6.91 14.25 0.03
CA ALA A 104 -5.86 14.93 0.78
C ALA A 104 -5.11 15.89 -0.14
N ARG A 105 -4.64 17.00 0.42
CA ARG A 105 -3.70 17.89 -0.25
C ARG A 105 -2.58 18.28 0.71
N ALA A 106 -1.42 18.60 0.16
CA ALA A 106 -0.30 19.07 0.94
C ALA A 106 0.39 20.28 0.31
N LYS A 107 0.96 21.11 1.15
CA LYS A 107 1.70 22.31 0.76
C LYS A 107 3.11 22.27 1.35
N ASN A 108 4.11 22.43 0.48
CA ASN A 108 5.53 22.45 0.87
C ASN A 108 6.14 23.86 0.73
N GLY A 109 5.77 24.79 1.59
CA GLY A 109 6.33 26.16 1.63
C GLY A 109 6.07 27.07 0.42
N GLY A 110 5.85 26.50 -0.77
CA GLY A 110 5.55 27.21 -2.02
C GLY A 110 4.06 27.52 -2.18
N PRO A 111 3.68 28.23 -3.26
CA PRO A 111 2.30 28.66 -3.50
C PRO A 111 1.36 27.53 -3.93
N ARG A 112 1.90 26.38 -4.36
CA ARG A 112 1.14 25.30 -4.98
C ARG A 112 0.82 24.18 -4.00
N PHE A 113 -0.43 23.71 -4.05
CA PHE A 113 -0.86 22.48 -3.39
C PHE A 113 -0.65 21.27 -4.31
N MET A 114 -0.26 20.16 -3.70
CA MET A 114 -0.19 18.85 -4.31
C MET A 114 -1.36 18.04 -3.77
N THR A 115 -2.20 17.49 -4.64
CA THR A 115 -3.40 16.75 -4.26
C THR A 115 -3.14 15.25 -4.43
N SER A 116 -3.66 14.44 -3.52
CA SER A 116 -3.68 12.98 -3.65
C SER A 116 -4.70 12.55 -4.69
N GLU A 117 -4.70 11.25 -5.01
CA GLU A 117 -5.86 10.61 -5.65
C GLU A 117 -7.07 10.69 -4.72
N GLU A 118 -8.26 10.75 -5.32
CA GLU A 118 -9.53 10.65 -4.58
C GLU A 118 -9.69 9.21 -4.10
N ARG A 119 -10.15 9.07 -2.85
CA ARG A 119 -10.33 7.78 -2.19
C ARG A 119 -11.77 7.63 -1.77
N VAL A 120 -12.41 6.54 -2.14
CA VAL A 120 -13.80 6.26 -1.73
C VAL A 120 -13.80 5.21 -0.63
N CYS A 121 -14.54 5.45 0.44
CA CYS A 121 -14.79 4.46 1.50
C CYS A 121 -16.28 4.36 1.79
N LEU A 122 -16.71 3.22 2.33
CA LEU A 122 -18.10 2.93 2.63
C LEU A 122 -18.33 2.97 4.15
N VAL A 123 -19.09 3.94 4.63
CA VAL A 123 -19.52 3.96 6.04
C VAL A 123 -20.72 3.04 6.21
N LEU A 124 -20.60 2.06 7.10
CA LEU A 124 -21.66 1.11 7.41
C LEU A 124 -22.76 1.76 8.25
N PRO A 125 -24.02 1.30 8.15
CA PRO A 125 -25.06 1.73 9.07
C PRO A 125 -24.71 1.32 10.51
N PRO A 126 -25.15 2.10 11.52
CA PRO A 126 -25.01 1.69 12.90
C PRO A 126 -25.75 0.37 13.10
N SER A 127 -25.07 -0.64 13.63
CA SER A 127 -25.71 -1.92 13.97
C SER A 127 -26.79 -1.63 15.01
N ALA A 128 -28.05 -1.79 14.61
CA ALA A 128 -29.17 -1.76 15.54
C ALA A 128 -29.04 -2.96 16.48
N ASN A 129 -28.78 -2.71 17.76
CA ASN A 129 -28.90 -3.70 18.83
C ASN A 129 -30.37 -3.88 19.23
#